data_AF-A0AAE1IIY5-F1
#
_entry.id   AF-A0AAE1IIY5-F1
#
_cell.length_a   1.000
_cell.length_b   1.000
_cell.length_c   1.000
_cell.angle_alpha   90.00
_cell.angle_beta   90.00
_cell.angle_gamma   90.00
#
_symmetry.space_group_name_H-M   'P 1'
#
loop_
_entity.id
_entity.type
_entity.pdbx_description
1 polymer ?
#
loop_
_entity_poly.entity_id
_entity_poly.type
_entity_poly.pdbx_seq_one_letter_code
_entity_poly.pdbx_strand_id
1 'polypeptide(L)'
;MISTQNLQQQLNSVATGASDEVVIAVLTSAAYANLIQEPGMFQVHMDGLSRIIQLKGGEGSLHSPPLRLALFCLFNGSEQEVPPTAFFFYVDVRDFAEAHVQAFEKPADANQRYLIAASAYSYQQICDIIRAKFPGLRETTPKGETGAPIPPSYIVDTTKANTDLGVKYRSLEDTVMDAVNTFQKIEKV
;
A
#
# COMPACT_ATOMS: atom_id res chain seq x y z
N MET A 1 -30.04 -30.29 -8.14
CA MET A 1 -29.08 -30.80 -7.16
C MET A 1 -27.69 -30.42 -7.67
N ILE A 2 -27.00 -29.49 -7.01
CA ILE A 2 -25.67 -29.04 -7.46
C ILE A 2 -24.69 -30.19 -7.21
N SER A 3 -23.92 -30.60 -8.22
CA SER A 3 -22.89 -31.64 -8.08
C SER A 3 -21.87 -31.21 -7.03
N THR A 4 -21.49 -32.13 -6.15
CA THR A 4 -20.46 -31.92 -5.11
C THR A 4 -19.15 -31.40 -5.70
N GLN A 5 -18.83 -31.70 -6.96
CA GLN A 5 -17.66 -31.15 -7.66
C GLN A 5 -17.80 -29.65 -7.99
N ASN A 6 -19.01 -29.18 -8.33
CA ASN A 6 -19.26 -27.77 -8.66
C ASN A 6 -19.30 -26.90 -7.40
N LEU A 7 -19.80 -27.45 -6.28
CA LEU A 7 -19.73 -26.82 -4.96
C LEU A 7 -18.28 -26.76 -4.45
N GLN A 8 -17.49 -27.83 -4.66
CA GLN A 8 -16.06 -27.85 -4.33
C GLN A 8 -15.26 -26.83 -5.16
N GLN A 9 -15.62 -26.61 -6.43
CA GLN A 9 -14.98 -25.62 -7.30
C GLN A 9 -15.32 -24.18 -6.89
N GLN A 10 -16.56 -23.91 -6.48
CA GLN A 10 -16.95 -22.60 -5.94
C GLN A 10 -16.31 -22.31 -4.58
N LEU A 11 -16.26 -23.30 -3.68
CA LEU A 11 -15.56 -23.17 -2.40
C LEU A 11 -14.06 -22.94 -2.57
N ASN A 12 -13.43 -23.60 -3.55
CA ASN A 12 -12.03 -23.37 -3.90
C ASN A 12 -11.79 -21.99 -4.56
N SER A 13 -12.74 -21.45 -5.32
CA SER A 13 -12.63 -20.09 -5.89
C SER A 13 -12.80 -18.98 -4.83
N VAL A 14 -13.55 -19.24 -3.76
CA VAL A 14 -13.66 -18.34 -2.60
C VAL A 14 -12.41 -18.45 -1.71
N ALA A 15 -11.76 -19.63 -1.67
CA ALA A 15 -10.51 -19.85 -0.94
C ALA A 15 -9.27 -19.17 -1.56
N THR A 16 -9.30 -18.82 -2.86
CA THR A 16 -8.33 -17.90 -3.50
C THR A 16 -8.71 -16.42 -3.36
N GLY A 17 -9.84 -16.13 -2.70
CA GLY A 17 -10.49 -14.82 -2.63
C GLY A 17 -10.26 -14.03 -1.33
N ALA A 18 -9.14 -14.23 -0.63
CA ALA A 18 -8.72 -13.24 0.36
C ALA A 18 -8.22 -12.00 -0.40
N SER A 19 -9.10 -11.00 -0.58
CA SER A 19 -8.69 -9.72 -1.15
C SER A 19 -7.56 -9.12 -0.31
N ASP A 20 -6.78 -8.22 -0.88
CA ASP A 20 -5.70 -7.56 -0.12
C ASP A 20 -6.24 -6.84 1.12
N GLU A 21 -7.53 -6.49 1.13
CA GLU A 21 -8.26 -5.96 2.29
C GLU A 21 -8.38 -6.98 3.44
N VAL A 22 -8.52 -8.27 3.14
CA VAL A 22 -8.53 -9.35 4.14
C VAL A 22 -7.14 -9.51 4.75
N VAL A 23 -6.09 -9.42 3.93
CA VAL A 23 -4.70 -9.46 4.41
C VAL A 23 -4.42 -8.25 5.31
N ILE A 24 -4.85 -7.06 4.90
CA ILE A 24 -4.72 -5.83 5.68
C ILE A 24 -5.51 -5.94 6.99
N ALA A 25 -6.76 -6.44 6.98
CA ALA A 25 -7.57 -6.59 8.19
C ALA A 25 -6.97 -7.60 9.19
N VAL A 26 -6.38 -8.70 8.68
CA VAL A 26 -5.69 -9.70 9.51
C VAL A 26 -4.39 -9.12 10.08
N LEU A 27 -3.62 -8.37 9.29
CA LEU A 27 -2.43 -7.66 9.75
C LEU A 27 -2.76 -6.61 10.83
N THR A 28 -3.84 -5.85 10.63
CA THR A 28 -4.31 -4.85 11.60
C THR A 28 -4.77 -5.50 12.90
N SER A 29 -5.46 -6.65 12.82
CA SER A 29 -5.89 -7.40 14.01
C SER A 29 -4.73 -8.07 14.74
N ALA A 30 -3.72 -8.58 14.01
CA ALA A 30 -2.47 -9.07 14.61
C ALA A 30 -1.69 -7.94 15.30
N ALA A 31 -1.56 -6.79 14.65
CA ALA A 31 -0.91 -5.62 15.25
C ALA A 31 -1.61 -5.17 16.54
N TYR A 32 -2.95 -5.19 16.54
CA TYR A 32 -3.75 -4.90 17.74
C TYR A 32 -3.55 -5.94 18.86
N ALA A 33 -3.58 -7.23 18.56
CA ALA A 33 -3.37 -8.29 19.55
C ALA A 33 -1.96 -8.26 20.17
N ASN A 34 -0.94 -7.91 19.39
CA ASN A 34 0.42 -7.67 19.88
C ASN A 34 0.47 -6.43 20.80
N LEU A 35 -0.26 -5.37 20.46
CA LEU A 35 -0.31 -4.12 21.21
C LEU A 35 -0.90 -4.30 22.62
N ILE A 36 -1.96 -5.11 22.76
CA ILE A 36 -2.59 -5.41 24.05
C ILE A 36 -1.89 -6.53 24.83
N GLN A 37 -0.76 -7.05 24.31
CA GLN A 37 -0.01 -8.15 24.89
C GLN A 37 -0.85 -9.42 25.14
N GLU A 38 -1.77 -9.73 24.21
CA GLU A 38 -2.59 -10.95 24.26
C GLU A 38 -2.01 -12.01 23.31
N PRO A 39 -1.04 -12.84 23.78
CA PRO A 39 -0.26 -13.73 22.93
C PRO A 39 -1.11 -14.78 22.21
N GLY A 40 -2.21 -15.23 22.82
CA GLY A 40 -3.14 -16.18 22.18
C GLY A 40 -3.86 -15.58 20.98
N MET A 41 -4.27 -14.32 21.07
CA MET A 41 -4.97 -13.62 19.99
C MET A 41 -4.01 -13.25 18.86
N PHE A 42 -2.79 -12.84 19.22
CA PHE A 42 -1.73 -12.56 18.25
C PHE A 42 -1.40 -13.81 17.42
N GLN A 43 -1.21 -14.95 18.09
CA GLN A 43 -0.89 -16.20 17.43
C GLN A 43 -2.00 -16.63 16.46
N VAL A 44 -3.27 -16.51 16.84
CA VAL A 44 -4.42 -16.83 15.97
C VAL A 44 -4.40 -16.00 14.68
N HIS A 45 -4.09 -14.71 14.77
CA HIS A 45 -4.03 -13.86 13.58
C HIS A 45 -2.78 -14.12 12.73
N MET A 46 -1.62 -14.40 13.34
CA MET A 46 -0.40 -14.73 12.62
C MET A 46 -0.48 -16.10 11.93
N ASP A 47 -1.12 -17.09 12.55
CA ASP A 47 -1.41 -18.39 11.95
C ASP A 47 -2.38 -18.24 10.78
N GLY A 48 -3.41 -17.41 10.94
CA GLY A 48 -4.36 -17.05 9.88
C GLY A 48 -3.69 -16.35 8.70
N LEU A 49 -2.81 -15.38 8.98
CA LEU A 49 -2.02 -14.66 7.98
C LEU A 49 -1.09 -15.60 7.22
N SER A 50 -0.35 -16.44 7.94
CA SER A 50 0.54 -17.46 7.35
C SER A 50 -0.24 -18.40 6.43
N ARG A 51 -1.43 -18.85 6.85
CA ARG A 51 -2.34 -19.67 6.04
C ARG A 51 -2.80 -18.94 4.78
N ILE A 52 -3.22 -17.67 4.90
CA ILE A 52 -3.67 -16.85 3.77
C ILE A 52 -2.53 -16.63 2.77
N ILE A 53 -1.32 -16.33 3.25
CA ILE A 53 -0.14 -16.13 2.42
C ILE A 53 0.24 -17.42 1.68
N GLN A 54 0.21 -18.57 2.37
CA GLN A 54 0.45 -19.88 1.73
C GLN A 54 -0.60 -20.19 0.66
N LEU A 55 -1.88 -19.91 0.94
CA LEU A 55 -2.98 -20.12 -0.01
C LEU A 55 -2.93 -19.18 -1.23
N LYS A 56 -2.37 -17.97 -1.09
CA LYS A 56 -2.17 -17.04 -2.21
C LYS A 56 -0.95 -17.39 -3.08
N GLY A 57 -0.08 -18.32 -2.65
CA GLY A 57 1.10 -18.74 -3.41
C GLY A 57 2.44 -18.39 -2.74
N GLY A 58 2.43 -18.13 -1.43
CA GLY A 58 3.61 -17.75 -0.64
C GLY A 58 3.79 -16.23 -0.56
N GLU A 59 4.82 -15.77 0.16
CA GLU A 59 5.09 -14.34 0.37
C GLU A 59 5.23 -13.56 -0.95
N GLY A 60 5.72 -14.21 -2.02
CA GLY A 60 5.82 -13.64 -3.36
C GLY A 60 4.48 -13.39 -4.08
N SER A 61 3.36 -13.85 -3.50
CA SER A 61 1.99 -13.62 -4.00
C SER A 61 1.29 -12.43 -3.36
N LEU A 62 1.89 -11.84 -2.32
CA LEU A 62 1.42 -10.58 -1.76
C LEU A 62 1.70 -9.50 -2.79
N HIS A 63 0.67 -9.13 -3.54
CA HIS A 63 0.72 -7.93 -4.34
C HIS A 63 0.97 -6.77 -3.39
N SER A 64 2.21 -6.27 -3.44
CA SER A 64 2.52 -4.92 -3.01
C SER A 64 1.43 -3.98 -3.55
N PRO A 65 0.98 -2.97 -2.79
CA PRO A 65 0.05 -1.99 -3.34
C PRO A 65 0.56 -1.54 -4.71
N PRO A 66 -0.32 -1.39 -5.74
CA PRO A 66 0.09 -1.19 -7.12
C PRO A 66 1.19 -0.14 -7.28
N LEU A 67 1.13 0.90 -6.45
CA LEU A 67 2.12 1.97 -6.35
C LEU A 67 3.54 1.49 -5.99
N ARG A 68 3.72 0.65 -4.95
CA ARG A 68 5.06 0.23 -4.51
C ARG A 68 5.70 -0.77 -5.48
N LEU A 69 4.89 -1.59 -6.15
CA LEU A 69 5.39 -2.46 -7.23
C LEU A 69 5.77 -1.64 -8.46
N ALA A 70 4.90 -0.70 -8.88
CA ALA A 70 5.21 0.22 -9.97
C ALA A 70 6.47 1.07 -9.66
N LEU A 71 6.61 1.54 -8.42
CA LEU A 71 7.80 2.25 -7.97
C LEU A 71 9.05 1.37 -8.04
N PHE A 72 8.94 0.09 -7.67
CA PHE A 72 10.04 -0.86 -7.81
C PHE A 72 10.41 -1.09 -9.29
N CYS A 73 9.43 -1.22 -10.19
CA CYS A 73 9.67 -1.34 -11.63
C CYS A 73 10.34 -0.10 -12.24
N LEU A 74 10.00 1.10 -11.73
CA LEU A 74 10.67 2.35 -12.11
C LEU A 74 12.09 2.46 -11.53
N PHE A 75 12.31 1.89 -10.34
CA PHE A 75 13.61 1.84 -9.68
C PHE A 75 14.57 0.87 -10.37
N ASN A 76 14.15 -0.37 -10.63
CA ASN A 76 15.00 -1.40 -11.21
C ASN A 76 15.14 -1.26 -12.74
N GLY A 77 14.41 -0.33 -13.35
CA GLY A 77 14.44 -0.05 -14.79
C GLY A 77 13.68 -1.08 -15.65
N SER A 78 12.84 -1.93 -15.08
CA SER A 78 11.98 -2.82 -15.87
C SER A 78 10.87 -2.07 -16.58
N GLU A 79 10.50 -0.90 -16.05
CA GLU A 79 9.56 0.03 -16.67
C GLU A 79 10.31 1.03 -17.57
N GLN A 80 9.96 1.08 -18.86
CA GLN A 80 10.69 1.85 -19.87
C GLN A 80 9.98 3.16 -20.25
N GLU A 81 8.68 3.26 -19.97
CA GLU A 81 7.87 4.45 -20.20
C GLU A 81 7.25 4.93 -18.89
N VAL A 82 6.83 6.19 -18.82
CA VAL A 82 6.11 6.66 -17.63
C VAL A 82 4.71 6.03 -17.66
N PRO A 83 4.33 5.20 -16.67
CA PRO A 83 3.06 4.52 -16.71
C PRO A 83 1.89 5.51 -16.51
N PRO A 84 0.70 5.21 -17.05
CA PRO A 84 -0.47 6.04 -16.84
C PRO A 84 -0.88 6.04 -15.37
N THR A 85 -1.30 7.19 -14.86
CA THR A 85 -1.80 7.31 -13.48
C THR A 85 -3.29 6.98 -13.45
N ALA A 86 -3.65 5.80 -12.93
CA ALA A 86 -5.05 5.37 -12.79
C ALA A 86 -5.69 5.86 -11.48
N PHE A 87 -4.90 5.99 -10.42
CA PHE A 87 -5.32 6.48 -9.11
C PHE A 87 -4.40 7.62 -8.70
N PHE A 88 -5.00 8.78 -8.46
CA PHE A 88 -4.25 10.03 -8.34
C PHE A 88 -3.79 10.34 -6.93
N PHE A 89 -3.97 9.46 -5.94
CA PHE A 89 -3.62 9.73 -4.54
C PHE A 89 -2.68 8.67 -3.99
N TYR A 90 -1.82 9.08 -3.08
CA TYR A 90 -0.92 8.21 -2.32
C TYR A 90 -1.11 8.44 -0.83
N VAL A 91 -0.52 7.56 -0.03
CA VAL A 91 -0.31 7.77 1.40
C VAL A 91 1.01 7.09 1.77
N ASP A 92 1.80 7.72 2.64
CA ASP A 92 2.93 7.04 3.24
C ASP A 92 2.43 5.95 4.20
N VAL A 93 3.00 4.75 4.14
CA VAL A 93 2.55 3.64 4.99
C VAL A 93 2.67 3.95 6.49
N ARG A 94 3.59 4.85 6.88
CA ARG A 94 3.75 5.30 8.26
C ARG A 94 2.59 6.20 8.70
N ASP A 95 2.14 7.11 7.83
CA ASP A 95 1.00 7.99 8.10
C ASP A 95 -0.29 7.15 8.18
N PHE A 96 -0.41 6.15 7.30
CA PHE A 96 -1.53 5.22 7.32
C PHE A 96 -1.57 4.41 8.62
N ALA A 97 -0.43 3.91 9.09
CA ALA A 97 -0.33 3.19 10.36
C ALA A 97 -0.66 4.11 11.56
N GLU A 98 -0.16 5.34 11.57
CA GLU A 98 -0.47 6.32 12.61
C GLU A 98 -1.98 6.64 12.65
N ALA A 99 -2.62 6.81 11.48
CA ALA A 99 -4.06 7.01 11.41
C ALA A 99 -4.87 5.84 12.01
N HIS A 100 -4.40 4.60 11.85
CA HIS A 100 -5.05 3.44 12.46
C HIS A 100 -4.96 3.46 13.98
N VAL A 101 -3.79 3.81 14.52
CA VAL A 101 -3.58 3.94 15.96
C VAL A 101 -4.48 5.06 16.52
N GLN A 102 -4.50 6.22 15.87
CA GLN A 102 -5.33 7.35 16.29
C GLN A 102 -6.83 7.02 16.29
N ALA A 103 -7.31 6.33 15.25
CA ALA A 103 -8.71 5.91 15.17
C ALA A 103 -9.09 4.89 16.24
N PHE A 104 -8.13 4.08 16.69
CA PHE A 104 -8.34 3.12 17.77
C PHE A 104 -8.39 3.79 19.15
N GLU A 105 -7.48 4.74 19.42
CA GLU A 105 -7.32 5.34 20.76
C GLU A 105 -8.44 6.31 21.16
N LYS A 106 -9.24 6.79 20.20
CA LYS A 106 -10.26 7.81 20.42
C LYS A 106 -11.66 7.20 20.40
N PRO A 107 -12.35 7.06 21.55
CA PRO A 107 -13.70 6.49 21.59
C PRO A 107 -14.73 7.24 20.72
N ALA A 108 -14.53 8.54 20.52
CA ALA A 108 -15.37 9.37 19.65
C ALA A 108 -15.31 8.96 18.16
N ASP A 109 -14.22 8.30 17.76
CA ASP A 109 -13.96 7.87 16.38
C ASP A 109 -14.43 6.42 16.13
N ALA A 110 -15.04 5.79 17.13
CA ALA A 110 -15.66 4.48 16.98
C ALA A 110 -16.79 4.53 15.93
N ASN A 111 -16.87 3.47 15.12
CA ASN A 111 -17.88 3.32 14.07
C ASN A 111 -17.84 4.42 12.98
N GLN A 112 -16.71 5.11 12.85
CA GLN A 112 -16.47 6.10 11.80
C GLN A 112 -15.73 5.48 10.61
N ARG A 113 -15.84 6.16 9.45
CA ARG A 113 -15.04 5.89 8.26
C ARG A 113 -14.16 7.10 7.96
N TYR A 114 -12.90 6.84 7.66
CA TYR A 114 -11.90 7.85 7.33
C TYR A 114 -11.26 7.53 5.99
N LEU A 115 -11.12 8.56 5.15
CA LEU A 115 -10.31 8.48 3.94
C LEU A 115 -8.90 8.98 4.28
N ILE A 116 -7.92 8.09 4.18
CA ILE A 116 -6.52 8.41 4.43
C ILE A 116 -5.83 8.54 3.08
N ALA A 117 -5.64 9.78 2.64
CA ALA A 117 -5.02 10.11 1.37
C ALA A 117 -4.33 11.47 1.48
N ALA A 118 -3.10 11.53 0.98
CA ALA A 118 -2.30 12.74 0.90
C ALA A 118 -2.71 13.59 -0.32
N SER A 119 -1.76 14.31 -0.91
CA SER A 119 -1.99 15.10 -2.13
C SER A 119 -2.18 14.23 -3.37
N ALA A 120 -2.68 14.85 -4.44
CA ALA A 120 -2.67 14.21 -5.74
C ALA A 120 -1.22 13.97 -6.23
N TYR A 121 -1.01 12.96 -7.07
CA TYR A 121 0.26 12.67 -7.72
C TYR A 121 0.09 12.16 -9.16
N SER A 122 1.20 12.10 -9.90
CA SER A 122 1.33 11.31 -11.13
C SER A 122 2.62 10.48 -11.13
N TYR A 123 2.67 9.42 -11.93
CA TYR A 123 3.91 8.67 -12.13
C TYR A 123 5.02 9.50 -12.77
N GLN A 124 4.70 10.55 -13.53
CA GLN A 124 5.69 11.50 -14.02
C GLN A 124 6.42 12.19 -12.86
N GLN A 125 5.68 12.61 -11.82
CA GLN A 125 6.31 13.21 -10.64
C GLN A 125 7.20 12.22 -9.90
N ILE A 126 6.82 10.94 -9.83
CA ILE A 126 7.67 9.88 -9.25
C ILE A 126 8.97 9.74 -10.06
N CYS A 127 8.89 9.65 -11.38
CA CYS A 127 10.07 9.60 -12.25
C CYS A 127 10.97 10.83 -12.07
N ASP A 128 10.38 12.02 -12.03
CA ASP A 128 11.11 13.27 -11.82
C ASP A 128 11.84 13.29 -10.47
N ILE A 129 11.18 12.85 -9.39
CA ILE A 129 11.79 12.71 -8.06
C ILE A 129 12.97 11.73 -8.11
N ILE A 130 12.78 10.54 -8.67
CA ILE A 130 13.84 9.52 -8.73
C ILE A 130 15.06 10.07 -9.50
N ARG A 131 14.82 10.61 -10.70
CA ARG A 131 15.89 11.16 -11.57
C ARG A 131 16.61 12.36 -10.95
N ALA A 132 15.92 13.16 -10.14
CA ALA A 132 16.51 14.32 -9.46
C ALA A 132 17.32 13.92 -8.22
N LYS A 133 16.82 12.98 -7.41
CA LYS A 133 17.39 12.63 -6.10
C LYS A 133 18.39 11.46 -6.16
N PHE A 134 18.32 10.62 -7.19
CA PHE A 134 19.17 9.45 -7.36
C PHE A 134 19.87 9.47 -8.73
N PRO A 135 20.99 10.21 -8.88
CA PRO A 135 21.69 10.34 -10.17
C PRO A 135 22.08 9.00 -10.82
N GLY A 136 22.38 7.96 -10.01
CA GLY A 136 22.71 6.62 -10.49
C GLY A 136 21.55 5.87 -11.15
N LEU A 137 20.30 6.29 -10.92
CA LEU A 137 19.10 5.70 -11.52
C LEU A 137 18.57 6.52 -12.71
N ARG A 138 19.26 7.62 -13.05
CA ARG A 138 18.78 8.56 -14.08
C ARG A 138 18.66 7.91 -15.46
N GLU A 139 19.48 6.93 -15.78
CA GLU A 139 19.42 6.26 -17.09
C GLU A 139 18.41 5.10 -17.12
N THR A 140 18.09 4.52 -15.97
CA THR A 140 17.15 3.38 -15.87
C THR A 140 15.72 3.80 -15.60
N THR A 141 15.48 4.96 -14.97
CA THR A 141 14.14 5.48 -14.75
C THR A 141 13.66 6.31 -15.95
N PRO A 142 12.46 6.04 -16.51
CA PRO A 142 11.92 6.77 -17.66
C PRO A 142 11.91 8.29 -17.47
N LYS A 143 12.30 9.05 -18.50
CA LYS A 143 12.30 10.52 -18.43
C LYS A 143 10.91 11.13 -18.58
N GLY A 144 10.11 10.61 -19.52
CA GLY A 144 8.82 11.18 -19.90
C GLY A 144 8.89 12.68 -20.20
N GLU A 145 7.85 13.41 -19.76
CA GLU A 145 7.72 14.86 -19.87
C GLU A 145 8.00 15.51 -18.51
N THR A 146 9.27 15.83 -18.24
CA THR A 146 9.69 16.41 -16.96
C THR A 146 8.86 17.65 -16.59
N GLY A 147 8.27 17.63 -15.40
CA GLY A 147 7.42 18.72 -14.91
C GLY A 147 6.02 18.76 -15.52
N ALA A 148 5.57 17.71 -16.22
CA ALA A 148 4.20 17.66 -16.71
C ALA A 148 3.19 17.83 -15.56
N PRO A 149 2.12 18.61 -15.77
CA PRO A 149 1.09 18.78 -14.76
C PRO A 149 0.39 17.45 -14.49
N ILE A 150 -0.13 17.29 -13.27
CA ILE A 150 -1.03 16.18 -12.96
C ILE A 150 -2.27 16.32 -13.85
N PRO A 151 -2.66 15.28 -14.62
CA PRO A 151 -3.88 15.31 -15.42
C PRO A 151 -5.13 15.65 -14.58
N PRO A 152 -6.18 16.20 -15.20
CA PRO A 152 -7.46 16.40 -14.51
C PRO A 152 -7.93 15.10 -13.85
N SER A 153 -8.23 15.18 -12.55
CA SER A 153 -8.61 14.04 -11.72
C SER A 153 -9.69 14.44 -10.73
N TYR A 154 -10.28 13.43 -10.07
CA TYR A 154 -11.22 13.66 -8.98
C TYR A 154 -10.48 14.20 -7.75
N ILE A 155 -11.15 15.04 -6.97
CA ILE A 155 -10.63 15.56 -5.71
C ILE A 155 -11.19 14.70 -4.58
N VAL A 156 -10.34 14.34 -3.62
CA VAL A 156 -10.76 13.68 -2.40
C VAL A 156 -10.75 14.67 -1.24
N ASP A 157 -11.73 14.54 -0.36
CA ASP A 157 -11.80 15.32 0.88
C ASP A 157 -11.33 14.45 2.05
N THR A 158 -10.17 14.79 2.60
CA THR A 158 -9.58 14.15 3.79
C THR A 158 -9.67 15.00 5.05
N THR A 159 -10.43 16.10 5.00
CA THR A 159 -10.59 17.06 6.12
C THR A 159 -11.04 16.35 7.41
N LYS A 160 -11.93 15.37 7.28
CA LYS A 160 -12.41 14.57 8.42
C LYS A 160 -11.26 13.80 9.10
N ALA A 161 -10.44 13.09 8.33
CA ALA A 161 -9.31 12.35 8.88
C ALA A 161 -8.28 13.30 9.52
N ASN A 162 -8.03 14.44 8.90
CA ASN A 162 -7.07 15.42 9.41
C ASN A 162 -7.54 16.05 10.72
N THR A 163 -8.85 16.28 10.85
CA THR A 163 -9.45 16.93 12.03
C THR A 163 -9.61 15.94 13.18
N ASP A 164 -10.25 14.80 12.92
CA ASP A 164 -10.62 13.85 13.97
C ASP A 164 -9.39 13.06 14.43
N LEU A 165 -8.62 12.52 13.48
CA LEU A 165 -7.47 11.67 13.77
C LEU A 165 -6.17 12.46 13.96
N GLY A 166 -6.08 13.69 13.45
CA GLY A 166 -4.88 14.52 13.54
C GLY A 166 -3.76 14.11 12.56
N VAL A 167 -4.11 13.37 11.50
CA VAL A 167 -3.13 12.85 10.53
C VAL A 167 -2.37 13.98 9.85
N LYS A 168 -1.05 13.83 9.75
CA LYS A 168 -0.18 14.69 8.97
C LYS A 168 0.51 13.84 7.92
N TYR A 169 0.34 14.22 6.66
CA TYR A 169 0.89 13.45 5.54
C TYR A 169 2.32 13.89 5.23
N ARG A 170 3.20 12.90 5.04
CA ARG A 170 4.52 13.07 4.43
C ARG A 170 4.38 13.44 2.96
N SER A 171 5.40 14.11 2.44
CA SER A 171 5.42 14.50 1.04
C SER A 171 5.66 13.29 0.13
N LEU A 172 5.23 13.40 -1.13
CA LEU A 172 5.49 12.38 -2.14
C LEU A 172 7.00 12.16 -2.32
N GLU A 173 7.79 13.25 -2.25
CA GLU A 173 9.24 13.20 -2.32
C GLU A 173 9.83 12.34 -1.20
N ASP A 174 9.44 12.59 0.06
CA ASP A 174 9.94 11.82 1.21
C ASP A 174 9.56 10.33 1.10
N THR A 175 8.29 10.05 0.75
CA THR A 175 7.80 8.67 0.58
C THR A 175 8.54 7.92 -0.52
N VAL A 176 8.76 8.55 -1.68
CA VAL A 176 9.49 7.96 -2.80
C VAL A 176 10.96 7.76 -2.44
N MET A 177 11.59 8.77 -1.84
CA MET A 177 13.01 8.68 -1.45
C MET A 177 13.26 7.55 -0.45
N ASP A 178 12.44 7.43 0.60
CA ASP A 178 12.58 6.37 1.60
C ASP A 178 12.36 4.98 1.00
N ALA A 179 11.40 4.84 0.08
CA ALA A 179 11.15 3.59 -0.62
C ALA A 179 12.33 3.19 -1.54
N VAL A 180 12.86 4.12 -2.34
CA VAL A 180 14.02 3.86 -3.22
C VAL A 180 15.27 3.51 -2.40
N ASN A 181 15.54 4.24 -1.32
CA ASN A 181 16.64 3.91 -0.39
C ASN A 181 16.50 2.50 0.20
N THR A 182 15.27 2.06 0.45
CA THR A 182 15.00 0.69 0.92
C THR A 182 15.29 -0.33 -0.18
N PHE A 183 14.92 -0.06 -1.43
CA PHE A 183 15.19 -0.95 -2.54
C PHE A 183 16.69 -1.10 -2.83
N GLN A 184 17.47 -0.01 -2.80
CA GLN A 184 18.93 -0.07 -2.96
C GLN A 184 19.59 -0.98 -1.92
N LYS A 185 19.16 -0.89 -0.65
CA LYS A 185 19.66 -1.76 0.43
C LYS A 185 19.35 -3.24 0.19
N ILE A 186 18.19 -3.56 -0.40
CA ILE A 186 17.75 -4.93 -0.68
C ILE A 186 18.50 -5.51 -1.88
N GLU A 187 18.62 -4.76 -2.97
CA GLU A 187 19.30 -5.18 -4.21
C GLU A 187 20.84 -5.19 -4.08
N LYS A 188 21.40 -4.67 -2.98
CA LYS A 188 22.85 -4.49 -2.76
C LYS A 188 23.51 -3.64 -3.86
N VAL A 189 22.80 -2.64 -4.37
CA VAL A 189 23.29 -1.68 -5.38
C VAL A 189 23.54 -0.33 -4.74
#